data_AF-A0AAV9JVU7-F1
#
_entry.id   AF-A0AAV9JVU7-F1
#
_cell.length_a   1.000
_cell.length_b   1.000
_cell.length_c   1.000
_cell.angle_alpha   90.00
_cell.angle_beta   90.00
_cell.angle_gamma   90.00
#
_symmetry.space_group_name_H-M   'P 1'
#
loop_
_entity.id
_entity.type
_entity.pdbx_description
1 polymer ?
#
loop_
_entity_poly.entity_id
_entity_poly.type
_entity_poly.pdbx_seq_one_letter_code
_entity_poly.pdbx_strand_id
1 'polypeptide(L)'
;MSKAEGDPPYLHSRYLSTAQQAYCEQNPAYYSRLATLKQLRTEVGHAQSMLGIGQHYTGASRTKVASWKQELHDLEERFMVWDDELAGLAEALLGKPKFRIDDNLQLVDGRWQWKLPHFSTAETLRGIVEACLLTAI
;
A
#
# COMPACT_ATOMS: atom_id res chain seq x y z
N MET A 1 -28.89 3.08 -15.21
CA MET A 1 -27.48 2.67 -15.33
C MET A 1 -27.16 1.87 -14.09
N SER A 2 -27.17 0.55 -14.22
CA SER A 2 -26.91 -0.40 -13.13
C SER A 2 -25.48 -0.20 -12.64
N LYS A 3 -25.33 0.13 -11.35
CA LYS A 3 -24.10 -0.07 -10.61
C LYS A 3 -23.67 -1.52 -10.87
N ALA A 4 -22.47 -1.73 -11.38
CA ALA A 4 -21.89 -3.07 -11.46
C ALA A 4 -21.70 -3.60 -10.04
N GLU A 5 -22.70 -4.32 -9.56
CA GLU A 5 -22.62 -5.20 -8.41
C GLU A 5 -21.62 -6.31 -8.81
N GLY A 6 -20.41 -6.26 -8.26
CA GLY A 6 -19.38 -7.28 -8.51
C GLY A 6 -18.07 -6.80 -9.14
N ASP A 7 -17.80 -5.49 -9.26
CA ASP A 7 -16.45 -5.05 -9.61
C ASP A 7 -15.52 -5.20 -8.38
N PRO A 8 -14.38 -5.89 -8.50
CA PRO A 8 -13.50 -6.20 -7.38
C PRO A 8 -12.99 -4.91 -6.72
N PRO A 9 -12.58 -4.95 -5.44
CA PRO A 9 -12.05 -3.76 -4.80
C PRO A 9 -10.80 -3.34 -5.57
N TYR A 10 -10.87 -2.16 -6.16
CA TYR A 10 -9.89 -1.73 -7.13
C TYR A 10 -8.61 -1.34 -6.43
N LEU A 11 -7.47 -1.83 -6.94
CA LEU A 11 -6.15 -1.43 -6.44
C LEU A 11 -5.91 0.06 -6.70
N HIS A 12 -5.46 0.81 -5.69
CA HIS A 12 -5.05 2.22 -5.79
C HIS A 12 -4.05 2.46 -6.93
N SER A 13 -3.26 1.45 -7.30
CA SER A 13 -2.30 1.54 -8.40
C SER A 13 -2.96 1.96 -9.72
N ARG A 14 -4.27 1.73 -9.91
CA ARG A 14 -5.02 2.21 -11.08
C ARG A 14 -4.97 3.73 -11.28
N TYR A 15 -4.73 4.48 -10.22
CA TYR A 15 -4.66 5.94 -10.24
C TYR A 15 -3.25 6.47 -10.52
N LEU A 16 -2.25 5.60 -10.51
CA LEU A 16 -0.87 5.92 -10.85
C LEU A 16 -0.65 5.70 -12.35
N SER A 17 0.08 6.60 -13.01
CA SER A 17 0.58 6.35 -14.37
C SER A 17 1.59 5.19 -14.37
N THR A 18 1.80 4.54 -15.51
CA THR A 18 2.76 3.43 -15.66
C THR A 18 4.16 3.81 -15.16
N ALA A 19 4.60 5.05 -15.41
CA ALA A 19 5.88 5.54 -14.94
C ALA A 19 5.93 5.69 -13.41
N GLN A 20 4.86 6.19 -12.80
CA GLN A 20 4.76 6.30 -11.34
C GLN A 20 4.70 4.94 -10.66
N GLN A 21 3.96 3.98 -11.24
CA GLN A 21 3.95 2.60 -10.76
C GLN A 21 5.36 2.00 -10.81
N ALA A 22 6.04 2.08 -11.96
CA ALA A 22 7.40 1.56 -12.12
C ALA A 22 8.41 2.25 -11.21
N TYR A 23 8.20 3.53 -10.88
CA TYR A 23 8.99 4.22 -9.87
C TYR A 23 8.71 3.61 -8.49
N CYS A 24 7.46 3.62 -8.01
CA CYS A 24 7.11 3.09 -6.69
C CYS A 24 7.51 1.62 -6.50
N GLU A 25 7.40 0.77 -7.53
CA GLU A 25 7.81 -0.64 -7.50
C GLU A 25 9.31 -0.86 -7.29
N GLN A 26 10.16 0.15 -7.50
CA GLN A 26 11.58 0.08 -7.14
C GLN A 26 11.80 0.12 -5.61
N ASN A 27 10.84 0.66 -4.85
CA ASN A 27 10.93 0.67 -3.40
C ASN A 27 10.56 -0.73 -2.83
N PRO A 28 11.45 -1.39 -2.06
CA PRO A 28 11.19 -2.75 -1.56
C PRO A 28 9.95 -2.87 -0.66
N ALA A 29 9.67 -1.83 0.14
CA ALA A 29 8.51 -1.83 1.04
C ALA A 29 7.20 -1.71 0.26
N TYR A 30 7.20 -0.91 -0.81
CA TYR A 30 6.06 -0.80 -1.74
C TYR A 30 5.86 -2.09 -2.53
N TYR A 31 6.95 -2.64 -3.10
CA TYR A 31 6.90 -3.88 -3.86
C TYR A 31 6.32 -5.05 -3.04
N SER A 32 6.83 -5.24 -1.82
CA SER A 32 6.36 -6.32 -0.93
C SER A 32 4.88 -6.17 -0.58
N ARG A 33 4.43 -4.95 -0.25
CA ARG A 33 3.01 -4.68 0.08
C ARG A 33 2.10 -4.85 -1.13
N LEU A 34 2.53 -4.40 -2.31
CA LEU A 34 1.80 -4.61 -3.55
C LEU A 34 1.63 -6.12 -3.86
N ALA A 35 2.65 -6.93 -3.60
CA ALA A 35 2.55 -8.39 -3.76
C ALA A 35 1.51 -9.00 -2.81
N THR A 36 1.53 -8.62 -1.52
CA THR A 36 0.53 -9.09 -0.56
C THR A 36 -0.88 -8.65 -0.93
N LEU A 37 -1.05 -7.40 -1.37
CA LEU A 37 -2.36 -6.88 -1.77
C LEU A 37 -2.90 -7.59 -3.03
N LYS A 38 -2.04 -7.94 -3.99
CA LYS A 38 -2.40 -8.77 -5.16
C LYS A 38 -2.87 -10.17 -4.74
N GLN A 39 -2.23 -10.77 -3.74
CA GLN A 39 -2.66 -12.05 -3.18
C GLN A 39 -4.04 -11.92 -2.52
N LEU A 40 -4.23 -10.91 -1.66
CA LEU A 40 -5.49 -10.68 -0.98
C LEU A 40 -6.64 -10.41 -1.98
N ARG A 41 -6.38 -9.71 -3.08
CA ARG A 41 -7.35 -9.54 -4.18
C ARG A 41 -7.81 -10.89 -4.75
N THR A 42 -6.88 -11.82 -4.90
CA THR A 42 -7.18 -13.16 -5.42
C THR A 42 -8.05 -13.94 -4.43
N GLU A 43 -7.75 -13.83 -3.14
CA GLU A 43 -8.54 -14.44 -2.06
C GLU A 43 -9.97 -13.88 -2.02
N VAL A 44 -10.14 -12.55 -2.13
CA VAL A 44 -11.46 -11.90 -2.24
C VAL A 44 -12.23 -12.42 -3.45
N GLY A 45 -11.60 -12.47 -4.64
CA GLY A 45 -12.25 -12.96 -5.86
C GLY A 45 -12.68 -14.44 -5.76
N HIS A 46 -11.87 -15.26 -5.09
CA HIS A 46 -12.22 -16.65 -4.81
C HIS A 46 -13.40 -16.76 -3.83
N ALA A 47 -13.39 -15.98 -2.74
CA ALA A 47 -14.49 -15.94 -1.78
C ALA A 47 -15.81 -15.47 -2.41
N GLN A 48 -15.76 -14.43 -3.26
CA GLN A 48 -16.92 -13.96 -4.05
C GLN A 48 -17.47 -15.07 -4.96
N SER A 49 -16.58 -15.78 -5.66
CA SER A 49 -16.97 -16.89 -6.54
C SER A 49 -17.63 -18.03 -5.76
N MET A 50 -17.04 -18.41 -4.62
CA MET A 50 -17.57 -19.45 -3.74
C MET A 50 -18.94 -19.07 -3.16
N LEU A 51 -19.10 -17.82 -2.75
CA LEU A 51 -20.37 -17.30 -2.26
C LEU A 51 -21.44 -17.32 -3.36
N GLY A 52 -21.10 -16.92 -4.59
CA GLY A 52 -21.98 -16.99 -5.76
C GLY A 52 -22.47 -18.41 -6.01
N ILE A 53 -21.55 -19.37 -6.12
CA ILE A 53 -21.90 -20.80 -6.29
C ILE A 53 -22.76 -21.30 -5.12
N GLY A 54 -22.37 -20.94 -3.89
CA GLY A 54 -23.04 -21.36 -2.67
C GLY A 54 -24.47 -20.84 -2.51
N GLN A 55 -24.76 -19.63 -3.00
CA GLN A 55 -26.11 -19.05 -2.99
C GLN A 55 -27.05 -19.73 -4.00
N HIS A 56 -26.51 -20.22 -5.12
CA HIS A 56 -27.27 -20.95 -6.12
C HIS A 56 -27.40 -22.45 -5.82
N TYR A 57 -26.62 -22.98 -4.87
CA TYR A 57 -26.69 -24.37 -4.46
C TYR A 57 -27.82 -24.61 -3.46
N THR A 58 -28.82 -25.40 -3.85
CA THR A 58 -30.04 -25.70 -3.06
C THR A 58 -29.79 -26.46 -1.75
N GLY A 59 -28.60 -27.02 -1.55
CA GLY A 59 -28.20 -27.71 -0.32
C GLY A 59 -27.39 -26.86 0.68
N ALA A 60 -27.13 -25.59 0.39
CA ALA A 60 -26.39 -24.73 1.31
C ALA A 60 -27.30 -24.26 2.46
N SER A 61 -26.93 -24.60 3.70
CA SER A 61 -27.61 -24.06 4.88
C SER A 61 -27.44 -22.54 4.94
N ARG A 62 -28.51 -21.83 5.35
CA ARG A 62 -28.49 -20.37 5.56
C ARG A 62 -27.35 -19.92 6.47
N THR A 63 -27.03 -20.72 7.49
CA THR A 63 -25.92 -20.44 8.42
C THR A 63 -24.56 -20.48 7.72
N LYS A 64 -24.37 -21.38 6.75
CA LYS A 64 -23.12 -21.51 5.99
C LYS A 64 -22.94 -20.36 5.01
N VAL A 65 -24.02 -19.97 4.33
CA VAL A 65 -24.02 -18.78 3.46
C VAL A 65 -23.75 -17.51 4.27
N ALA A 66 -24.29 -17.40 5.49
CA ALA A 66 -23.99 -16.27 6.37
C ALA A 66 -22.52 -16.22 6.81
N SER A 67 -21.91 -17.37 7.14
CA SER A 67 -20.47 -17.47 7.44
C SER A 67 -19.61 -16.97 6.28
N TRP A 68 -19.89 -17.46 5.06
CA TRP A 68 -19.14 -17.05 3.87
C TRP A 68 -19.30 -15.57 3.54
N LYS A 69 -20.46 -14.97 3.82
CA LYS A 69 -20.65 -13.52 3.69
C LYS A 69 -19.79 -12.75 4.68
N GLN A 70 -19.71 -13.21 5.92
CA GLN A 70 -18.87 -12.57 6.93
C GLN A 70 -17.39 -12.69 6.57
N GLU A 71 -16.93 -13.89 6.19
CA GLU A 71 -15.54 -14.11 5.75
C GLU A 71 -15.17 -13.23 4.55
N LEU A 72 -16.08 -13.09 3.57
CA LEU A 72 -15.87 -12.17 2.45
C LEU A 72 -15.77 -10.72 2.92
N HIS A 73 -16.65 -10.30 3.82
CA HIS A 73 -16.65 -8.94 4.36
C HIS A 73 -15.32 -8.61 5.08
N ASP A 74 -14.84 -9.52 5.92
CA ASP A 74 -13.58 -9.34 6.66
C ASP A 74 -12.37 -9.28 5.70
N LEU A 75 -12.39 -10.06 4.62
CA LEU A 75 -11.37 -10.02 3.57
C LEU A 75 -11.40 -8.70 2.80
N GLU A 76 -12.59 -8.21 2.46
CA GLU A 76 -12.77 -6.92 1.76
C GLU A 76 -12.33 -5.74 2.64
N GLU A 77 -12.65 -5.74 3.93
CA GLU A 77 -12.19 -4.70 4.87
C GLU A 77 -10.66 -4.69 4.97
N ARG A 78 -10.04 -5.86 5.15
CA ARG A 78 -8.57 -5.99 5.15
C ARG A 78 -7.96 -5.51 3.84
N PHE A 79 -8.61 -5.80 2.71
CA PHE A 79 -8.13 -5.33 1.41
C PHE A 79 -8.13 -3.81 1.34
N MET A 80 -9.21 -3.16 1.78
CA MET A 80 -9.32 -1.70 1.77
C MET A 80 -8.24 -1.04 2.62
N VAL A 81 -7.99 -1.55 3.84
CA VAL A 81 -6.93 -1.00 4.72
C VAL A 81 -5.55 -1.11 4.07
N TRP A 82 -5.24 -2.27 3.48
CA TRP A 82 -3.94 -2.47 2.83
C TRP A 82 -3.79 -1.66 1.54
N ASP A 83 -4.87 -1.43 0.80
CA ASP A 83 -4.85 -0.57 -0.39
C ASP A 83 -4.63 0.90 -0.01
N ASP A 84 -5.28 1.38 1.05
CA ASP A 84 -5.08 2.74 1.58
C ASP A 84 -3.65 2.93 2.10
N GLU A 85 -3.09 1.95 2.83
CA GLU A 85 -1.69 1.99 3.27
C GLU A 85 -0.71 2.08 2.10
N LEU A 86 -0.99 1.35 1.01
CA LEU A 86 -0.16 1.32 -0.18
C LEU A 86 -0.28 2.62 -0.98
N ALA A 87 -1.48 3.22 -1.03
CA ALA A 87 -1.71 4.54 -1.58
C ALA A 87 -0.90 5.62 -0.83
N GLY A 88 -0.96 5.64 0.50
CA GLY A 88 -0.18 6.57 1.31
C GLY A 88 1.33 6.40 1.12
N LEU A 89 1.80 5.17 0.87
CA LEU A 89 3.20 4.91 0.55
C LEU A 89 3.59 5.45 -0.84
N ALA A 90 2.73 5.26 -1.85
CA ALA A 90 2.94 5.85 -3.17
C ALA A 90 2.98 7.38 -3.11
N GLU A 91 2.08 8.01 -2.36
CA GLU A 91 2.07 9.46 -2.15
C GLU A 91 3.38 9.95 -1.52
N ALA A 92 3.89 9.24 -0.51
CA ALA A 92 5.15 9.58 0.15
C ALA A 92 6.37 9.48 -0.80
N LEU A 93 6.38 8.45 -1.67
CA LEU A 93 7.43 8.24 -2.68
C LEU A 93 7.38 9.32 -3.76
N LEU A 94 6.19 9.62 -4.29
CA LEU A 94 6.00 10.57 -5.38
C LEU A 94 6.09 12.03 -4.92
N GLY A 95 5.81 12.30 -3.65
CA GLY A 95 5.75 13.64 -3.09
C GLY A 95 7.09 14.34 -2.89
N LYS A 96 8.24 13.64 -2.97
CA LYS A 96 9.56 14.26 -2.76
C LYS A 96 10.66 13.79 -3.73
N PRO A 97 11.10 14.63 -4.69
CA PRO A 97 12.12 14.27 -5.68
C PRO A 97 13.57 14.24 -5.16
N LYS A 98 13.82 14.62 -3.89
CA LYS A 98 15.18 14.76 -3.32
C LYS A 98 15.67 13.57 -2.50
N PHE A 99 14.83 12.56 -2.25
CA PHE A 99 15.19 11.39 -1.45
C PHE A 99 15.39 10.18 -2.37
N ARG A 100 16.34 9.31 -2.04
CA ARG A 100 16.62 8.12 -2.87
C ARG A 100 15.50 7.13 -2.64
N ILE A 101 15.09 6.41 -3.68
CA ILE A 101 14.03 5.39 -3.58
C ILE A 101 14.40 4.25 -2.59
N ASP A 102 15.69 4.11 -2.35
CA ASP A 102 16.34 3.19 -1.42
C ASP A 102 16.32 3.68 0.05
N ASP A 103 16.01 4.96 0.31
CA ASP A 103 15.92 5.48 1.67
C ASP A 103 14.69 4.90 2.38
N ASN A 104 14.89 4.40 3.60
CA ASN A 104 13.84 3.68 4.33
C ASN A 104 12.69 4.62 4.73
N LEU A 105 11.51 4.42 4.15
CA LEU A 105 10.25 4.99 4.65
C LEU A 105 9.82 4.24 5.91
N GLN A 106 9.30 4.98 6.89
CA GLN A 106 8.76 4.44 8.13
C GLN A 106 7.33 4.95 8.34
N LEU A 107 6.48 4.10 8.90
CA LEU A 107 5.11 4.47 9.26
C LEU A 107 5.15 5.12 10.66
N VAL A 108 4.77 6.40 10.75
CA VAL A 108 4.71 7.17 12.00
C VAL A 108 3.32 7.78 12.09
N ASP A 109 2.56 7.43 13.13
CA ASP A 109 1.19 7.90 13.37
C ASP A 109 0.26 7.75 12.15
N GLY A 110 0.34 6.59 11.48
CA GLY A 110 -0.49 6.28 10.30
C GLY A 110 -0.08 7.02 9.02
N ARG A 111 1.08 7.69 9.02
CA ARG A 111 1.62 8.39 7.83
C ARG A 111 3.00 7.86 7.47
N TRP A 112 3.21 7.60 6.19
CA TRP A 112 4.52 7.23 5.67
C TRP A 112 5.43 8.46 5.63
N GLN A 113 6.56 8.37 6.31
CA GLN A 113 7.54 9.44 6.41
C GLN A 113 8.93 8.90 6.10
N TRP A 114 9.75 9.73 5.45
CA TRP A 114 11.15 9.42 5.19
C TRP A 114 11.90 9.35 6.51
N LYS A 115 12.61 8.25 6.75
CA LYS A 115 13.54 8.16 7.89
C LYS A 115 14.62 9.21 7.68
N LEU A 116 14.73 10.15 8.60
CA LEU A 116 15.81 11.12 8.56
C LEU A 116 17.15 10.36 8.65
N PRO A 117 18.17 10.77 7.87
CA PRO A 117 19.51 10.24 8.04
C PRO A 117 19.89 10.37 9.52
N HIS A 118 20.45 9.31 10.10
CA HIS A 118 21.00 9.39 11.44
C HIS A 118 22.26 10.26 11.35
N PHE A 119 22.10 11.57 11.49
CA PHE A 119 23.25 12.46 11.67
C PHE A 119 23.79 12.11 13.05
N SER A 120 24.92 11.38 13.13
CA SER A 120 25.63 11.24 14.39
C SER A 120 26.09 12.63 14.80
N THR A 121 25.36 13.19 15.75
CA THR A 121 25.46 14.59 16.17
C THR A 121 26.76 14.81 16.93
N ALA A 122 27.82 15.20 16.20
CA ALA A 122 28.87 16.13 16.66
C ALA A 122 29.84 16.45 15.51
N GLU A 123 30.29 15.44 14.76
CA GLU A 123 31.36 15.61 13.76
C GLU A 123 30.84 16.15 12.42
N THR A 124 29.63 15.75 12.00
CA THR A 124 29.06 16.19 10.71
C THR A 124 28.63 17.66 10.72
N LEU A 125 28.14 18.18 11.85
CA LEU A 125 27.82 19.61 11.98
C LEU A 125 29.08 20.48 11.99
N ARG A 126 30.18 20.00 12.59
CA ARG A 126 31.47 20.70 12.54
C ARG A 126 32.02 20.76 11.10
N GLY A 127 31.94 19.65 10.36
CA GLY A 127 32.37 19.60 8.96
C GLY A 127 31.54 20.51 8.03
N ILE A 128 30.23 20.63 8.25
CA ILE A 128 29.36 21.53 7.48
C ILE A 128 29.65 23.00 7.82
N VAL A 129 29.85 23.33 9.10
CA VAL A 129 30.19 24.70 9.51
C VAL A 129 31.57 25.12 9.01
N GLU A 130 32.58 24.24 9.04
CA GLU A 130 33.91 24.52 8.49
C GLU A 130 33.89 24.66 6.96
N ALA A 131 33.13 23.85 6.25
CA ALA A 131 32.97 23.96 4.79
C ALA A 131 32.25 25.26 4.36
N CYS A 132 31.27 25.71 5.14
CA CYS A 132 30.58 26.97 4.91
C CYS A 132 31.42 28.21 5.28
N LEU A 133 32.34 28.11 6.24
CA LEU A 133 33.27 29.19 6.60
C LEU A 133 34.42 29.34 5.59
N LEU A 134 34.89 28.24 4.99
CA LEU A 134 35.95 28.26 3.98
C LEU A 134 35.50 28.74 2.59
N THR A 135 34.19 28.81 2.34
CA THR A 135 33.62 29.35 1.10
C THR A 135 33.18 30.81 1.21
N ALA A 136 33.42 31.47 2.35
CA ALA A 136 33.03 32.84 2.64
C ALA A 136 34.22 33.84 2.71
N ILE A 137 35.43 33.44 2.28
CA ILE A 137 36.60 34.31 2.06
C ILE A 137 36.90 34.31 0.56
#